data_AF-A0A1N6F7D3-F1
#
_entry.id   AF-A0A1N6F7D3-F1
#
_cell.length_a   1.000
_cell.length_b   1.000
_cell.length_c   1.000
_cell.angle_alpha   90.00
_cell.angle_beta   90.00
_cell.angle_gamma   90.00
#
_symmetry.space_group_name_H-M   'P 1'
#
loop_
_entity.id
_entity.type
_entity.pdbx_description
1 polymer ?
#
loop_
_entity_poly.entity_id
_entity_poly.type
_entity_poly.pdbx_seq_one_letter_code
_entity_poly.pdbx_strand_id
1 'polypeptide(L)'
;MADTVIEARQSTLLRHFERPTDGRLSAGEIKKKLKMASKSGPEAEADADQTLIDLLEKGLITVSGGAKDGPHPRPNAAYRLTDKGRHFLRPARPDLADEQLQTQEAFILLQVFRAKEQKLTRSELNGKLKTRAAMGQLEFDVKAAPVTVAYHLAALVEKGSLVEERRGVSVSYRLNREEGARALAAVKQHDGVSFTMTGETLNALIAAARQATPSPLELQVPQVAKPASPTNSRPLGPDAIVAYITQLQADLYSGKDLIPIHEVRRLVAEHHGAEAAGHPSFDPLIKQMRSEGQLRLIAISDNRDATQKELDDSIPGMNETIFYIVTR
;
A
#
# COMPACT_ATOMS: atom_id res chain seq x y z
N MET A 1 -10.52 37.11 -1.30
CA MET A 1 -9.71 37.23 -2.53
C MET A 1 -8.27 37.66 -2.24
N ALA A 2 -8.02 38.61 -1.32
CA ALA A 2 -6.65 39.03 -0.97
C ALA A 2 -5.78 37.88 -0.42
N ASP A 3 -6.34 37.05 0.49
CA ASP A 3 -5.61 35.91 1.08
C ASP A 3 -5.16 34.88 0.04
N THR A 4 -6.00 34.59 -0.95
CA THR A 4 -5.70 33.63 -2.03
C THR A 4 -4.53 34.09 -2.90
N VAL A 5 -4.37 35.41 -3.10
CA VAL A 5 -3.26 35.98 -3.87
C VAL A 5 -1.95 35.90 -3.08
N ILE A 6 -2.02 36.15 -1.77
CA ILE A 6 -0.86 36.05 -0.87
C ILE A 6 -0.38 34.59 -0.78
N GLU A 7 -1.29 33.62 -0.61
CA GLU A 7 -0.94 32.20 -0.58
C GLU A 7 -0.33 31.70 -1.90
N ALA A 8 -0.86 32.13 -3.04
CA ALA A 8 -0.31 31.77 -4.35
C ALA A 8 1.13 32.29 -4.53
N ARG A 9 1.40 33.52 -4.07
CA ARG A 9 2.76 34.12 -4.08
C ARG A 9 3.70 33.38 -3.14
N GLN A 10 3.25 33.08 -1.92
CA GLN A 10 4.02 32.31 -0.93
C GLN A 10 4.36 30.91 -1.46
N SER A 11 3.40 30.18 -2.04
CA SER A 11 3.64 28.86 -2.65
C SER A 11 4.62 28.93 -3.83
N THR A 12 4.47 29.93 -4.71
CA THR A 12 5.40 30.14 -5.85
C THR A 12 6.82 30.40 -5.38
N LEU A 13 6.99 31.22 -4.33
CA LEU A 13 8.29 31.52 -3.76
C LEU A 13 8.92 30.30 -3.12
N LEU A 14 8.15 29.59 -2.29
CA LEU A 14 8.61 28.40 -1.59
C LEU A 14 9.04 27.29 -2.57
N ARG A 15 8.36 27.12 -3.71
CA ARG A 15 8.77 26.19 -4.79
C ARG A 15 10.15 26.50 -5.38
N HIS A 16 10.63 27.74 -5.27
CA HIS A 16 11.98 28.06 -5.70
C HIS A 16 13.06 27.53 -4.74
N PHE A 17 12.72 27.29 -3.46
CA PHE A 17 13.62 26.63 -2.51
C PHE A 17 13.75 25.12 -2.75
N GLU A 18 12.84 24.51 -3.54
CA GLU A 18 12.96 23.10 -3.95
C GLU A 18 13.98 22.88 -5.07
N ARG A 19 14.47 23.96 -5.69
CA ARG A 19 15.51 23.88 -6.73
C ARG A 19 16.86 23.46 -6.13
N PRO A 20 17.72 22.79 -6.91
CA PRO A 20 18.91 22.07 -6.43
C PRO A 20 20.10 22.94 -6.01
N THR A 21 19.91 24.24 -5.85
CA THR A 21 20.91 25.12 -5.24
C THR A 21 20.91 24.90 -3.72
N ASP A 22 21.37 23.73 -3.24
CA ASP A 22 21.51 23.34 -1.82
C ASP A 22 20.31 23.65 -0.89
N GLY A 23 19.12 23.88 -1.45
CA GLY A 23 17.97 24.41 -0.72
C GLY A 23 18.19 25.80 -0.12
N ARG A 24 19.19 26.55 -0.60
CA ARG A 24 19.57 27.89 -0.14
C ARG A 24 19.30 28.92 -1.23
N LEU A 25 18.63 30.01 -0.86
CA LEU A 25 18.45 31.18 -1.71
C LEU A 25 18.86 32.43 -0.95
N SER A 26 19.62 33.31 -1.59
CA SER A 26 19.90 34.64 -1.03
C SER A 26 18.65 35.53 -1.08
N ALA A 27 18.55 36.53 -0.18
CA ALA A 27 17.48 37.54 -0.25
C ALA A 27 17.38 38.19 -1.63
N GLY A 28 18.52 38.50 -2.27
CA GLY A 28 18.54 39.07 -3.62
C GLY A 28 17.90 38.16 -4.68
N GLU A 29 18.17 36.85 -4.63
CA GLU A 29 17.56 35.88 -5.55
C GLU A 29 16.05 35.72 -5.32
N ILE A 30 15.62 35.72 -4.05
CA ILE A 30 14.21 35.66 -3.66
C ILE A 30 13.47 36.89 -4.18
N LYS A 31 14.00 38.10 -3.93
CA LYS A 31 13.45 39.36 -4.44
C LYS A 31 13.37 39.38 -5.96
N LYS A 32 14.44 38.95 -6.64
CA LYS A 32 14.48 38.86 -8.11
C LYS A 32 13.37 37.95 -8.64
N LYS A 33 13.15 36.78 -8.01
CA LYS A 33 12.11 35.83 -8.40
C LYS A 33 10.70 36.36 -8.14
N LEU A 34 10.47 37.02 -7.00
CA LEU A 34 9.19 37.67 -6.69
C LEU A 34 8.89 38.79 -7.69
N LYS A 35 9.88 39.61 -8.02
CA LYS A 35 9.75 40.67 -9.03
C LYS A 35 9.45 40.14 -10.43
N MET A 36 9.89 38.92 -10.76
CA MET A 36 9.51 38.26 -12.02
C MET A 36 8.07 37.71 -11.99
N ALA A 37 7.54 37.40 -10.80
CA ALA A 37 6.17 36.91 -10.63
C ALA A 37 5.14 38.04 -10.45
N SER A 38 5.56 39.24 -10.04
CA SER A 38 4.72 40.43 -9.88
C SER A 38 4.93 41.47 -10.99
N LYS A 39 4.01 42.43 -11.13
CA LYS A 39 4.21 43.58 -12.02
C LYS A 39 5.42 44.39 -11.54
N SER A 40 6.22 44.91 -12.48
CA SER A 40 7.43 45.69 -12.21
C SER A 40 7.12 47.05 -11.57
N GLY A 41 7.75 47.37 -10.43
CA GLY A 41 7.68 48.69 -9.78
C GLY A 41 8.37 48.69 -8.40
N PRO A 42 8.54 49.86 -7.76
CA PRO A 42 9.07 49.98 -6.40
C PRO A 42 8.18 49.30 -5.35
N GLU A 43 6.86 49.25 -5.57
CA GLU A 43 5.91 48.51 -4.72
C GLU A 43 6.22 47.01 -4.68
N ALA A 44 6.76 46.44 -5.77
CA ALA A 44 7.10 45.01 -5.83
C ALA A 44 8.26 44.64 -4.90
N GLU A 45 9.15 45.59 -4.56
CA GLU A 45 10.27 45.34 -3.67
C GLU A 45 9.84 45.37 -2.20
N ALA A 46 8.99 46.33 -1.83
CA ALA A 46 8.36 46.36 -0.50
C ALA A 46 7.48 45.12 -0.25
N ASP A 47 6.69 44.71 -1.25
CA ASP A 47 5.90 43.47 -1.21
C ASP A 47 6.78 42.23 -1.02
N ALA A 48 7.96 42.21 -1.64
CA ALA A 48 8.88 41.07 -1.55
C ALA A 48 9.52 40.95 -0.16
N ASP A 49 9.90 42.07 0.44
CA ASP A 49 10.41 42.10 1.81
C ASP A 49 9.34 41.67 2.82
N GLN A 50 8.10 42.18 2.68
CA GLN A 50 6.99 41.78 3.55
C GLN A 50 6.68 40.28 3.40
N THR A 51 6.67 39.75 2.18
CA THR A 51 6.47 38.31 1.95
C THR A 51 7.56 37.47 2.63
N LEU A 52 8.81 37.93 2.61
CA LEU A 52 9.94 37.28 3.28
C LEU A 52 9.76 37.29 4.81
N ILE A 53 9.35 38.42 5.38
CA ILE A 53 9.05 38.57 6.81
C ILE A 53 7.95 37.59 7.21
N ASP A 54 6.83 37.57 6.48
CA ASP A 54 5.71 36.67 6.77
C ASP A 54 6.14 35.19 6.77
N LEU A 55 7.00 34.79 5.82
CA LEU A 55 7.49 33.41 5.74
C LEU A 55 8.44 33.05 6.89
N LEU A 56 9.25 33.99 7.37
CA LEU A 56 10.10 33.84 8.55
C LEU A 56 9.26 33.75 9.83
N GLU A 57 8.27 34.64 9.99
CA GLU A 57 7.38 34.67 11.16
C GLU A 57 6.50 33.42 11.24
N LYS A 58 5.98 32.96 10.10
CA LYS A 58 5.25 31.67 10.03
C LYS A 58 6.17 30.47 10.24
N GLY A 59 7.49 30.65 10.26
CA GLY A 59 8.48 29.59 10.43
C GLY A 59 8.56 28.65 9.22
N LEU A 60 8.18 29.11 8.03
CA LEU A 60 8.23 28.32 6.79
C LEU A 60 9.64 28.33 6.16
N ILE A 61 10.41 29.38 6.41
CA ILE A 61 11.83 29.47 6.05
C ILE A 61 12.66 29.86 7.28
N THR A 62 13.95 29.60 7.22
CA THR A 62 14.91 29.99 8.26
C THR A 62 16.22 30.46 7.64
N VAL A 63 16.96 31.33 8.35
CA VAL A 63 18.27 31.80 7.90
C VAL A 63 19.31 30.69 8.08
N SER A 64 20.02 30.34 7.01
CA SER A 64 21.14 29.40 7.03
C SER A 64 22.33 30.04 7.76
N GLY A 65 22.81 29.39 8.82
CA GLY A 65 23.94 29.90 9.64
C GLY A 65 23.66 30.05 11.13
N GLY A 66 22.46 29.70 11.61
CA GLY A 66 22.19 29.55 13.06
C GLY A 66 22.07 30.85 13.86
N ALA A 67 22.17 32.01 13.20
CA ALA A 67 21.91 33.29 13.86
C ALA A 67 20.42 33.38 14.26
N LYS A 68 20.15 33.40 15.56
CA LYS A 68 18.82 33.68 16.14
C LYS A 68 18.55 35.19 16.05
N ASP A 69 18.56 35.73 14.85
CA ASP A 69 18.29 37.15 14.65
C ASP A 69 16.89 37.31 14.07
N GLY A 70 16.21 38.38 14.50
CA GLY A 70 14.77 38.62 14.35
C GLY A 70 14.19 38.55 12.92
N PRO A 71 12.89 38.85 12.77
CA PRO A 71 12.11 38.55 11.55
C PRO A 71 12.52 39.35 10.30
N HIS A 72 13.51 40.24 10.40
CA HIS A 72 13.89 41.12 9.30
C HIS A 72 14.86 40.44 8.31
N PRO A 73 14.54 40.47 7.00
CA PRO A 73 15.40 39.89 5.98
C PRO A 73 16.72 40.66 5.89
N ARG A 74 17.83 39.93 5.90
CA ARG A 74 19.16 40.47 5.63
C ARG A 74 19.49 40.35 4.14
N PRO A 75 20.09 41.38 3.50
CA PRO A 75 20.37 41.38 2.06
C PRO A 75 21.28 40.23 1.62
N ASN A 76 22.24 39.86 2.47
CA ASN A 76 23.25 38.84 2.19
C ASN A 76 23.01 37.51 2.92
N ALA A 77 21.86 37.34 3.58
CA ALA A 77 21.52 36.07 4.22
C ALA A 77 21.08 35.04 3.17
N ALA A 78 21.49 33.79 3.37
CA ALA A 78 20.93 32.64 2.70
C ALA A 78 19.77 32.09 3.52
N TYR A 79 18.63 31.83 2.91
CA TYR A 79 17.45 31.27 3.53
C TYR A 79 17.30 29.81 3.10
N ARG A 80 16.78 28.96 3.97
CA ARG A 80 16.43 27.57 3.66
C ARG A 80 15.01 27.25 4.11
N LEU A 81 14.39 26.32 3.41
CA LEU A 81 13.06 25.82 3.74
C LEU A 81 13.11 25.00 5.04
N THR A 82 12.22 25.29 5.99
CA THR A 82 12.04 24.46 7.19
C THR A 82 11.19 23.22 6.86
N ASP A 83 11.07 22.28 7.79
CA ASP A 83 10.15 21.15 7.61
C ASP A 83 8.70 21.63 7.54
N LYS A 84 8.34 22.64 8.34
CA LYS A 84 7.03 23.31 8.25
C LYS A 84 6.81 23.94 6.86
N GLY A 85 7.83 24.59 6.30
CA GLY A 85 7.80 25.11 4.93
C GLY A 85 7.62 24.03 3.87
N ARG A 86 8.29 22.88 4.02
CA ARG A 86 8.11 21.70 3.17
C ARG A 86 6.69 21.15 3.26
N HIS A 87 6.12 21.07 4.46
CA HIS A 87 4.73 20.66 4.65
C HIS A 87 3.76 21.67 4.02
N PHE A 88 4.00 22.97 4.16
CA PHE A 88 3.17 24.00 3.52
C PHE A 88 3.23 23.94 1.99
N LEU A 89 4.37 23.51 1.44
CA LEU A 89 4.53 23.30 0.00
C LEU A 89 3.88 22.03 -0.53
N ARG A 90 3.38 21.15 0.35
CA ARG A 90 2.71 19.94 -0.12
C ARG A 90 1.59 20.37 -1.06
N PRO A 91 1.49 19.72 -2.23
CA PRO A 91 0.35 19.94 -3.09
C PRO A 91 -0.92 19.76 -2.27
N ALA A 92 -1.90 20.64 -2.49
CA ALA A 92 -3.19 20.49 -1.84
C ALA A 92 -3.72 19.09 -2.14
N ARG A 93 -4.31 18.46 -1.12
CA ARG A 93 -4.99 17.19 -1.30
C ARG A 93 -6.05 17.38 -2.39
N PRO A 94 -6.02 16.58 -3.47
CA PRO A 94 -7.03 16.70 -4.50
C PRO A 94 -8.38 16.28 -3.93
N ASP A 95 -9.44 16.94 -4.40
CA ASP A 95 -10.82 16.69 -3.99
C ASP A 95 -11.34 15.39 -4.64
N LEU A 96 -10.85 14.27 -4.12
CA LEU A 96 -11.15 12.92 -4.59
C LEU A 96 -11.52 12.05 -3.39
N ALA A 97 -12.36 11.04 -3.63
CA ALA A 97 -12.70 10.04 -2.62
C ALA A 97 -11.44 9.29 -2.14
N ASP A 98 -11.41 8.89 -0.87
CA ASP A 98 -10.30 8.16 -0.26
C ASP A 98 -9.93 6.90 -1.05
N GLU A 99 -10.94 6.16 -1.50
CA GLU A 99 -10.77 4.95 -2.30
C GLU A 99 -10.00 5.25 -3.60
N GLN A 100 -10.41 6.28 -4.32
CA GLN A 100 -9.75 6.70 -5.57
C GLN A 100 -8.31 7.16 -5.34
N LEU A 101 -8.03 7.84 -4.23
CA LEU A 101 -6.66 8.20 -3.86
C LEU A 101 -5.81 6.94 -3.64
N GLN A 102 -6.34 5.95 -2.92
CA GLN A 102 -5.65 4.67 -2.72
C GLN A 102 -5.38 3.96 -4.04
N THR A 103 -6.34 3.96 -4.99
CA THR A 103 -6.14 3.38 -6.32
C THR A 103 -5.03 4.10 -7.09
N GLN A 104 -5.01 5.44 -7.05
CA GLN A 104 -3.99 6.25 -7.71
C GLN A 104 -2.61 6.01 -7.09
N GLU A 105 -2.52 5.91 -5.76
CA GLU A 105 -1.29 5.54 -5.05
C GLU A 105 -0.79 4.16 -5.48
N ALA A 106 -1.67 3.15 -5.53
CA ALA A 106 -1.36 1.80 -5.96
C ALA A 106 -0.80 1.76 -7.38
N PHE A 107 -1.46 2.50 -8.27
CA PHE A 107 -1.03 2.60 -9.65
C PHE A 107 0.36 3.22 -9.75
N ILE A 108 0.63 4.30 -9.00
CA ILE A 108 1.95 4.93 -8.97
C ILE A 108 3.01 3.96 -8.45
N LEU A 109 2.75 3.26 -7.34
CA LEU A 109 3.66 2.25 -6.81
C LEU A 109 3.92 1.14 -7.84
N LEU A 110 2.88 0.69 -8.58
CA LEU A 110 3.02 -0.32 -9.63
C LEU A 110 3.85 0.20 -10.81
N GLN A 111 3.70 1.47 -11.21
CA GLN A 111 4.55 2.06 -12.24
C GLN A 111 6.02 2.11 -11.81
N VAL A 112 6.30 2.49 -10.56
CA VAL A 112 7.67 2.51 -10.01
C VAL A 112 8.23 1.10 -9.94
N PHE A 113 7.45 0.12 -9.47
CA PHE A 113 7.84 -1.29 -9.39
C PHE A 113 8.24 -1.87 -10.76
N ARG A 114 7.53 -1.48 -11.83
CA ARG A 114 7.79 -1.94 -13.20
C ARG A 114 9.00 -1.29 -13.87
N ALA A 115 9.49 -0.20 -13.32
CA ALA A 115 10.61 0.52 -13.91
C ALA A 115 11.92 -0.23 -13.70
N LYS A 116 12.91 0.03 -14.57
CA LYS A 116 14.25 -0.50 -14.39
C LYS A 116 14.79 -0.04 -13.03
N GLU A 117 15.36 -0.98 -12.28
CA GLU A 117 15.86 -0.74 -10.90
C GLU A 117 14.76 -0.24 -9.92
N GLN A 118 13.49 -0.43 -10.26
CA GLN A 118 12.34 0.04 -9.50
C GLN A 118 12.38 1.55 -9.22
N LYS A 119 12.86 2.31 -10.20
CA LYS A 119 13.18 3.73 -10.08
C LYS A 119 12.59 4.54 -11.23
N LEU A 120 11.89 5.62 -10.90
CA LEU A 120 11.33 6.56 -11.87
C LEU A 120 11.56 8.01 -11.47
N THR A 121 11.78 8.87 -12.43
CA THR A 121 11.65 10.32 -12.27
C THR A 121 10.19 10.74 -12.31
N ARG A 122 9.88 11.92 -11.75
CA ARG A 122 8.54 12.52 -11.86
C ARG A 122 8.11 12.72 -13.32
N SER A 123 9.06 13.04 -14.20
CA SER A 123 8.78 13.25 -15.64
C SER A 123 8.34 11.95 -16.32
N GLU A 124 9.06 10.85 -16.08
CA GLU A 124 8.72 9.54 -16.61
C GLU A 124 7.38 9.05 -16.08
N LEU A 125 7.12 9.22 -14.78
CA LEU A 125 5.85 8.85 -14.16
C LEU A 125 4.68 9.65 -14.77
N ASN A 126 4.83 10.96 -14.94
CA ASN A 126 3.85 11.79 -15.65
C ASN A 126 3.61 11.30 -17.09
N GLY A 127 4.65 10.83 -17.78
CA GLY A 127 4.52 10.23 -19.11
C GLY A 127 3.67 8.95 -19.10
N LYS A 128 3.88 8.08 -18.10
CA LYS A 128 3.10 6.83 -17.92
C LYS A 128 1.63 7.08 -17.56
N LEU A 129 1.37 8.16 -16.83
CA LEU A 129 0.03 8.55 -16.38
C LEU A 129 -0.81 9.26 -17.45
N LYS A 130 -0.20 9.74 -18.53
CA LYS A 130 -0.91 10.29 -19.69
C LYS A 130 -1.49 9.22 -20.63
N THR A 131 -1.43 7.95 -20.23
CA THR A 131 -2.03 6.86 -21.02
C THR A 131 -3.55 6.88 -20.89
N ARG A 132 -4.26 6.47 -21.94
CA ARG A 132 -5.73 6.44 -21.97
C ARG A 132 -6.33 5.63 -20.80
N ALA A 133 -5.66 4.55 -20.40
CA ALA A 133 -6.05 3.73 -19.25
C ALA A 133 -6.00 4.54 -17.94
N ALA A 134 -4.88 5.22 -17.66
CA ALA A 134 -4.74 6.03 -16.45
C ALA A 134 -5.68 7.25 -16.43
N MET A 135 -5.91 7.89 -17.57
CA MET A 135 -6.80 9.05 -17.64
C MET A 135 -8.29 8.66 -17.54
N GLY A 136 -8.69 7.54 -18.14
CA GLY A 136 -10.10 7.12 -18.17
C GLY A 136 -10.55 6.36 -16.93
N GLN A 137 -9.70 5.48 -16.39
CA GLN A 137 -10.11 4.56 -15.32
C GLN A 137 -9.67 5.00 -13.92
N LEU A 138 -8.62 5.83 -13.82
CA LEU A 138 -8.13 6.36 -12.53
C LEU A 138 -8.46 7.85 -12.37
N GLU A 139 -9.13 8.44 -13.37
CA GLU A 139 -9.53 9.84 -13.45
C GLU A 139 -8.40 10.83 -13.13
N PHE A 140 -7.18 10.53 -13.60
CA PHE A 140 -6.13 11.54 -13.61
C PHE A 140 -6.55 12.66 -14.58
N ASP A 141 -7.02 13.79 -14.05
CA ASP A 141 -7.24 14.99 -14.86
C ASP A 141 -5.91 15.42 -15.50
N VAL A 142 -5.85 15.50 -16.82
CA VAL A 142 -4.66 15.87 -17.59
C VAL A 142 -4.05 17.19 -17.13
N LYS A 143 -4.88 18.16 -16.73
CA LYS A 143 -4.42 19.49 -16.29
C LYS A 143 -3.92 19.46 -14.85
N ALA A 144 -4.60 18.72 -13.96
CA ALA A 144 -4.22 18.60 -12.55
C ALA A 144 -3.20 17.49 -12.28
N ALA A 145 -2.99 16.56 -13.21
CA ALA A 145 -2.17 15.36 -13.03
C ALA A 145 -0.77 15.67 -12.49
N PRO A 146 -0.03 16.69 -12.98
CA PRO A 146 1.28 17.00 -12.40
C PRO A 146 1.23 17.35 -10.91
N VAL A 147 0.16 18.00 -10.46
CA VAL A 147 -0.06 18.40 -9.05
C VAL A 147 -0.49 17.17 -8.23
N THR A 148 -1.46 16.42 -8.72
CA THR A 148 -1.95 15.17 -8.10
C THR A 148 -0.84 14.13 -7.96
N VAL A 149 0.03 14.00 -8.96
CA VAL A 149 1.18 13.09 -8.91
C VAL A 149 2.19 13.54 -7.86
N ALA A 150 2.44 14.84 -7.75
CA ALA A 150 3.30 15.34 -6.68
C ALA A 150 2.70 15.10 -5.30
N TYR A 151 1.38 15.23 -5.16
CA TYR A 151 0.68 14.93 -3.90
C TYR A 151 0.95 13.48 -3.49
N HIS A 152 0.67 12.54 -4.40
CA HIS A 152 0.84 11.11 -4.15
C HIS A 152 2.28 10.72 -3.91
N LEU A 153 3.23 11.23 -4.68
CA LEU A 153 4.65 10.98 -4.46
C LEU A 153 5.09 11.46 -3.07
N ALA A 154 4.67 12.66 -2.66
CA ALA A 154 4.99 13.19 -1.33
C ALA A 154 4.36 12.33 -0.21
N ALA A 155 3.11 11.90 -0.38
CA ALA A 155 2.42 11.04 0.57
C ALA A 155 3.09 9.65 0.68
N LEU A 156 3.48 9.05 -0.45
CA LEU A 156 4.15 7.75 -0.48
C LEU A 156 5.58 7.80 0.09
N VAL A 157 6.29 8.91 -0.08
CA VAL A 157 7.59 9.13 0.57
C VAL A 157 7.43 9.30 2.08
N GLU A 158 6.42 10.05 2.53
CA GLU A 158 6.10 10.20 3.96
C GLU A 158 5.71 8.88 4.63
N LYS A 159 4.92 8.06 3.94
CA LYS A 159 4.57 6.70 4.39
C LYS A 159 5.76 5.73 4.38
N GLY A 160 6.91 6.14 3.85
CA GLY A 160 8.09 5.29 3.70
C GLY A 160 8.01 4.27 2.56
N SER A 161 6.93 4.26 1.78
CA SER A 161 6.73 3.34 0.65
C SER A 161 7.65 3.67 -0.54
N LEU A 162 8.02 4.94 -0.70
CA LEU A 162 9.00 5.40 -1.68
C LEU A 162 10.19 6.08 -1.00
N VAL A 163 11.36 5.96 -1.61
CA VAL A 163 12.58 6.70 -1.26
C VAL A 163 12.84 7.75 -2.33
N GLU A 164 12.90 9.01 -1.92
CA GLU A 164 13.29 10.11 -2.81
C GLU A 164 14.82 10.20 -2.90
N GLU A 165 15.36 10.09 -4.11
CA GLU A 165 16.78 10.21 -4.42
C GLU A 165 17.02 11.45 -5.28
N ARG A 166 17.79 12.39 -4.74
CA ARG A 166 18.18 13.63 -5.43
C ARG A 166 19.58 13.53 -6.01
N ARG A 167 19.74 13.82 -7.30
CA ARG A 167 21.03 13.95 -7.99
C ARG A 167 21.06 15.25 -8.77
N GLY A 168 21.63 16.30 -8.18
CA GLY A 168 21.56 17.65 -8.71
C GLY A 168 20.10 18.09 -8.87
N VAL A 169 19.73 18.51 -10.09
CA VAL A 169 18.36 18.97 -10.43
C VAL A 169 17.36 17.82 -10.56
N SER A 170 17.85 16.59 -10.75
CA SER A 170 16.99 15.44 -10.99
C SER A 170 16.53 14.83 -9.68
N VAL A 171 15.22 14.64 -9.55
CA VAL A 171 14.58 13.92 -8.45
C VAL A 171 13.99 12.63 -9.00
N SER A 172 14.39 11.53 -8.38
CA SER A 172 13.93 10.18 -8.71
C SER A 172 13.35 9.51 -7.49
N TYR A 173 12.41 8.61 -7.70
CA TYR A 173 11.69 7.89 -6.65
C TYR A 173 11.94 6.41 -6.87
N ARG A 174 12.40 5.74 -5.82
CA ARG A 174 12.64 4.30 -5.81
C ARG A 174 11.70 3.63 -4.83
N LEU A 175 11.22 2.44 -5.17
CA LEU A 175 10.41 1.66 -4.24
C LEU A 175 11.23 1.29 -3.00
N ASN A 176 10.67 1.53 -1.80
CA ASN A 176 11.22 0.95 -0.59
C ASN A 176 10.95 -0.56 -0.60
N ARG A 177 11.99 -1.37 -0.39
CA ARG A 177 11.91 -2.83 -0.52
C ARG A 177 10.92 -3.46 0.46
N GLU A 178 10.81 -2.91 1.66
CA GLU A 178 9.93 -3.45 2.71
C GLU A 178 8.56 -2.77 2.65
N GLU A 179 8.50 -1.48 3.00
CA GLU A 179 7.22 -0.75 3.10
C GLU A 179 6.57 -0.50 1.74
N GLY A 180 7.35 -0.35 0.68
CA GLY A 180 6.81 -0.16 -0.68
C GLY A 180 6.20 -1.44 -1.23
N ALA A 181 6.85 -2.59 -1.01
CA ALA A 181 6.30 -3.90 -1.35
C ALA A 181 5.04 -4.21 -0.54
N ARG A 182 5.06 -3.92 0.78
CA ARG A 182 3.89 -4.11 1.65
C ARG A 182 2.71 -3.24 1.24
N ALA A 183 2.95 -1.95 1.01
CA ALA A 183 1.90 -1.05 0.54
C ALA A 183 1.28 -1.56 -0.76
N LEU A 184 2.11 -2.02 -1.71
CA LEU A 184 1.67 -2.50 -3.01
C LEU A 184 0.90 -3.83 -2.92
N ALA A 185 1.24 -4.71 -1.98
CA ALA A 185 0.48 -5.93 -1.69
C ALA A 185 -0.85 -5.66 -0.96
N ALA A 186 -0.91 -4.61 -0.14
CA ALA A 186 -2.08 -4.25 0.64
C ALA A 186 -3.17 -3.52 -0.17
N VAL A 187 -2.86 -3.05 -1.38
CA VAL A 187 -3.86 -2.30 -2.15
C VAL A 187 -4.91 -3.23 -2.73
N LYS A 188 -6.18 -2.92 -2.46
CA LYS A 188 -7.32 -3.43 -3.23
C LYS A 188 -7.14 -3.10 -4.70
N GLN A 189 -7.07 -4.13 -5.54
CA GLN A 189 -7.11 -3.94 -6.98
C GLN A 189 -8.54 -3.54 -7.37
N HIS A 190 -8.69 -2.49 -8.17
CA HIS A 190 -9.99 -2.08 -8.67
C HIS A 190 -10.45 -2.96 -9.83
N ASP A 191 -11.64 -3.52 -9.71
CA ASP A 191 -12.26 -4.40 -10.73
C ASP A 191 -12.42 -3.72 -12.11
N GLY A 192 -12.43 -2.38 -12.13
CA GLY A 192 -12.64 -1.59 -13.34
C GLY A 192 -11.38 -1.27 -14.16
N VAL A 193 -10.17 -1.65 -13.70
CA VAL A 193 -8.91 -1.24 -14.34
C VAL A 193 -8.15 -2.45 -14.88
N SER A 194 -7.97 -2.51 -16.20
CA SER A 194 -7.20 -3.57 -16.84
C SER A 194 -5.74 -3.17 -16.95
N PHE A 195 -4.85 -3.94 -16.34
CA PHE A 195 -3.42 -3.72 -16.42
C PHE A 195 -2.74 -4.81 -17.25
N THR A 196 -2.02 -4.40 -18.29
CA THR A 196 -1.09 -5.30 -18.98
C THR A 196 0.27 -5.25 -18.31
N MET A 197 0.76 -6.42 -17.89
CA MET A 197 2.09 -6.60 -17.31
C MET A 197 2.80 -7.80 -17.95
N THR A 198 4.13 -7.81 -17.92
CA THR A 198 4.91 -8.96 -18.36
C THR A 198 4.84 -10.08 -17.31
N GLY A 199 5.03 -11.33 -17.72
CA GLY A 199 5.10 -12.45 -16.78
C GLY A 199 6.20 -12.27 -15.73
N GLU A 200 7.33 -11.66 -16.10
CA GLU A 200 8.39 -11.28 -15.17
C GLU A 200 7.90 -10.30 -14.08
N THR A 201 7.14 -9.27 -14.47
CA THR A 201 6.56 -8.30 -13.52
C THR A 201 5.58 -8.99 -12.58
N LEU A 202 4.72 -9.86 -13.12
CA LEU A 202 3.74 -10.61 -12.33
C LEU A 202 4.42 -11.52 -11.30
N ASN A 203 5.45 -12.26 -11.71
CA ASN A 203 6.21 -13.12 -10.82
C ASN A 203 6.92 -12.32 -9.72
N ALA A 204 7.50 -11.17 -10.07
CA ALA A 204 8.10 -10.27 -9.10
C ALA A 204 7.06 -9.73 -8.10
N LEU A 205 5.85 -9.41 -8.58
CA LEU A 205 4.74 -8.93 -7.76
C LEU A 205 4.30 -10.01 -6.76
N ILE A 206 4.11 -11.25 -7.22
CA ILE A 206 3.76 -12.39 -6.37
C ILE A 206 4.85 -12.63 -5.32
N ALA A 207 6.12 -12.56 -5.70
CA ALA A 207 7.24 -12.70 -4.77
C ALA A 207 7.24 -11.59 -3.70
N ALA A 208 6.98 -10.34 -4.10
CA ALA A 208 6.86 -9.21 -3.19
C ALA A 208 5.66 -9.39 -2.23
N ALA A 209 4.51 -9.86 -2.73
CA ALA A 209 3.33 -10.13 -1.92
C ALA A 209 3.61 -11.24 -0.87
N ARG A 210 4.32 -12.30 -1.25
CA ARG A 210 4.72 -13.37 -0.31
C ARG A 210 5.65 -12.87 0.80
N GLN A 211 6.49 -11.88 0.52
CA GLN A 211 7.38 -11.28 1.52
C GLN A 211 6.64 -10.26 2.40
N ALA A 212 5.66 -9.56 1.83
CA ALA A 212 4.86 -8.55 2.52
C ALA A 212 3.82 -9.15 3.47
N THR A 213 3.21 -10.28 3.08
CA THR A 213 2.33 -11.03 3.95
C THR A 213 3.20 -11.73 4.99
N PRO A 214 3.11 -11.36 6.28
CA PRO A 214 3.79 -12.10 7.33
C PRO A 214 3.35 -13.55 7.18
N SER A 215 4.32 -14.45 7.00
CA SER A 215 4.04 -15.88 6.89
C SER A 215 3.12 -16.25 8.05
N PRO A 216 1.94 -16.85 7.82
CA PRO A 216 1.03 -17.25 8.89
C PRO A 216 1.67 -18.17 9.93
N LEU A 217 2.86 -18.69 9.63
CA LEU A 217 3.68 -19.52 10.50
C LEU A 217 4.45 -18.74 11.58
N GLU A 218 4.43 -17.39 11.54
CA GLU A 218 5.06 -16.53 12.56
C GLU A 218 4.06 -15.64 13.31
N LEU A 219 2.75 -15.89 13.14
CA LEU A 219 1.86 -15.74 14.29
C LEU A 219 2.45 -16.69 15.33
N GLN A 220 2.99 -16.12 16.39
CA GLN A 220 3.34 -16.85 17.60
C GLN A 220 2.23 -17.84 17.87
N VAL A 221 2.42 -19.11 17.49
CA VAL A 221 2.00 -20.19 18.35
C VAL A 221 2.63 -19.74 19.66
N PRO A 222 1.85 -19.36 20.71
CA PRO A 222 2.41 -19.18 22.02
C PRO A 222 3.33 -20.37 22.19
N GLN A 223 4.56 -20.19 22.65
CA GLN A 223 5.41 -21.31 22.96
C GLN A 223 4.65 -22.09 24.04
N VAL A 224 3.76 -22.99 23.60
CA VAL A 224 2.92 -23.81 24.43
C VAL A 224 3.97 -24.68 25.05
N ALA A 225 4.32 -24.36 26.30
CA ALA A 225 5.00 -25.25 27.18
C ALA A 225 4.43 -26.64 26.88
N LYS A 226 5.25 -27.48 26.24
CA LYS A 226 4.96 -28.85 25.80
C LYS A 226 3.57 -29.28 26.28
N PRO A 227 2.50 -29.15 25.46
CA PRO A 227 1.15 -29.37 25.95
C PRO A 227 1.15 -30.74 26.61
N ALA A 228 0.76 -30.76 27.88
CA ALA A 228 0.42 -32.00 28.56
C ALA A 228 -0.49 -32.74 27.59
N SER A 229 -0.05 -33.93 27.17
CA SER A 229 -0.75 -34.74 26.17
C SER A 229 -2.25 -34.69 26.44
N PRO A 230 -3.10 -34.27 25.49
CA PRO A 230 -4.54 -34.28 25.70
C PRO A 230 -4.92 -35.73 26.03
N THR A 231 -5.28 -35.96 27.30
CA THR A 231 -5.57 -37.28 27.88
C THR A 231 -6.97 -37.76 27.50
N ASN A 232 -7.61 -37.12 26.52
CA ASN A 232 -8.91 -37.52 26.02
C ASN A 232 -8.77 -38.11 24.63
N SER A 233 -8.16 -39.31 24.56
CA SER A 233 -8.14 -40.19 23.39
C SER A 233 -9.53 -40.78 23.12
N ARG A 234 -10.57 -39.94 23.07
CA ARG A 234 -11.87 -40.39 22.57
C ARG A 234 -11.70 -40.61 21.07
N PRO A 235 -11.95 -41.84 20.56
CA PRO A 235 -11.82 -42.12 19.13
C PRO A 235 -12.70 -41.15 18.34
N LEU A 236 -12.17 -40.66 17.22
CA LEU A 236 -12.92 -39.81 16.30
C LEU A 236 -14.11 -40.60 15.75
N GLY A 237 -15.31 -40.12 16.03
CA GLY A 237 -16.56 -40.73 15.56
C GLY A 237 -17.33 -39.81 14.60
N PRO A 238 -18.34 -40.34 13.89
CA PRO A 238 -19.16 -39.56 12.95
C PRO A 238 -19.79 -38.32 13.59
N ASP A 239 -20.32 -38.45 14.81
CA ASP A 239 -21.00 -37.36 15.52
C ASP A 239 -20.06 -36.18 15.79
N ALA A 240 -18.78 -36.44 16.07
CA ALA A 240 -17.79 -35.38 16.28
C ALA A 240 -17.53 -34.60 14.98
N ILE A 241 -17.45 -35.29 13.84
CA ILE A 241 -17.28 -34.65 12.53
C ILE A 241 -18.49 -33.76 12.21
N VAL A 242 -19.72 -34.25 12.44
CA VAL A 242 -20.93 -33.45 12.25
C VAL A 242 -20.89 -32.20 13.12
N ALA A 243 -20.51 -32.33 14.40
CA ALA A 243 -20.37 -31.19 15.31
C ALA A 243 -19.38 -30.14 14.77
N TYR A 244 -18.21 -30.55 14.28
CA TYR A 244 -17.22 -29.62 13.70
C TYR A 244 -17.73 -28.95 12.43
N ILE A 245 -18.46 -29.67 11.58
CA ILE A 245 -19.04 -29.07 10.37
C ILE A 245 -20.10 -28.03 10.76
N THR A 246 -20.98 -28.33 11.70
CA THR A 246 -21.99 -27.38 12.21
C THR A 246 -21.32 -26.14 12.82
N GLN A 247 -20.24 -26.33 13.57
CA GLN A 247 -19.47 -25.22 14.13
C GLN A 247 -18.88 -24.33 13.03
N LEU A 248 -18.20 -24.92 12.03
CA LEU A 248 -17.65 -24.16 10.90
C LEU A 248 -18.72 -23.40 10.12
N GLN A 249 -19.89 -24.02 9.95
CA GLN A 249 -21.03 -23.40 9.28
C GLN A 249 -21.54 -22.16 10.04
N ALA A 250 -21.60 -22.24 11.36
CA ALA A 250 -22.04 -21.14 12.22
C ALA A 250 -21.01 -20.00 12.28
N ASP A 251 -19.72 -20.34 12.43
CA ASP A 251 -18.68 -19.37 12.76
C ASP A 251 -18.10 -18.65 11.52
N LEU A 252 -17.77 -19.41 10.47
CA LEU A 252 -16.94 -18.92 9.36
C LEU A 252 -17.64 -18.96 8.00
N TYR A 253 -18.63 -19.84 7.86
CA TYR A 253 -19.31 -20.11 6.59
C TYR A 253 -20.81 -19.79 6.66
N SER A 254 -21.23 -18.84 7.52
CA SER A 254 -22.63 -18.46 7.65
C SER A 254 -23.23 -18.05 6.28
N GLY A 255 -24.25 -18.77 5.83
CA GLY A 255 -24.90 -18.53 4.53
C GLY A 255 -24.20 -19.18 3.32
N LYS A 256 -23.17 -20.01 3.54
CA LYS A 256 -22.57 -20.88 2.51
C LYS A 256 -22.84 -22.33 2.87
N ASP A 257 -23.32 -23.10 1.90
CA ASP A 257 -23.59 -24.54 2.09
C ASP A 257 -22.36 -25.42 1.84
N LEU A 258 -21.21 -24.81 1.55
CA LEU A 258 -19.99 -25.49 1.11
C LEU A 258 -18.85 -25.21 2.09
N ILE A 259 -18.42 -26.25 2.80
CA ILE A 259 -17.30 -26.17 3.74
C ILE A 259 -16.11 -26.98 3.19
N PRO A 260 -14.92 -26.37 3.02
CA PRO A 260 -13.74 -27.09 2.55
C PRO A 260 -13.34 -28.21 3.52
N ILE A 261 -12.97 -29.39 2.98
CA ILE A 261 -12.61 -30.54 3.82
C ILE A 261 -11.37 -30.32 4.69
N HIS A 262 -10.41 -29.50 4.23
CA HIS A 262 -9.19 -29.20 4.98
C HIS A 262 -9.48 -28.41 6.28
N GLU A 263 -10.54 -27.60 6.29
CA GLU A 263 -10.99 -26.88 7.49
C GLU A 263 -11.54 -27.84 8.55
N VAL A 264 -12.31 -28.84 8.12
CA VAL A 264 -12.80 -29.90 9.02
C VAL A 264 -11.63 -30.71 9.55
N ARG A 265 -10.67 -31.08 8.68
CA ARG A 265 -9.45 -31.80 9.07
C ARG A 265 -8.63 -31.01 10.08
N ARG A 266 -8.55 -29.68 9.95
CA ARG A 266 -7.87 -28.79 10.90
C ARG A 266 -8.51 -28.85 12.29
N LEU A 267 -9.83 -28.73 12.40
CA LEU A 267 -10.53 -28.84 13.69
C LEU A 267 -10.36 -30.23 14.31
N VAL A 268 -10.40 -31.29 13.51
CA VAL A 268 -10.11 -32.64 13.99
C VAL A 268 -8.67 -32.74 14.51
N ALA A 269 -7.69 -32.15 13.84
CA ALA A 269 -6.30 -32.16 14.29
C ALA A 269 -6.13 -31.42 15.62
N GLU A 270 -6.85 -30.31 15.79
CA GLU A 270 -6.83 -29.50 17.00
C GLU A 270 -7.43 -30.24 18.21
N HIS A 271 -8.56 -30.93 18.01
CA HIS A 271 -9.30 -31.55 19.12
C HIS A 271 -8.95 -33.03 19.37
N HIS A 272 -8.58 -33.79 18.33
CA HIS A 272 -8.29 -35.23 18.40
C HIS A 272 -6.85 -35.58 18.04
N GLY A 273 -6.03 -34.59 17.67
CA GLY A 273 -4.61 -34.78 17.32
C GLY A 273 -4.38 -35.08 15.84
N ALA A 274 -3.13 -34.89 15.40
CA ALA A 274 -2.73 -35.02 14.00
C ALA A 274 -2.95 -36.43 13.43
N GLU A 275 -2.86 -37.48 14.26
CA GLU A 275 -3.08 -38.87 13.82
C GLU A 275 -4.56 -39.13 13.47
N ALA A 276 -5.50 -38.57 14.25
CA ALA A 276 -6.93 -38.66 13.97
C ALA A 276 -7.32 -37.88 12.70
N ALA A 277 -6.62 -36.76 12.46
CA ALA A 277 -6.79 -35.95 11.27
C ALA A 277 -6.04 -36.48 10.04
N GLY A 278 -5.19 -37.50 10.16
CA GLY A 278 -4.45 -38.07 9.04
C GLY A 278 -5.35 -38.86 8.09
N HIS A 279 -4.92 -39.03 6.84
CA HIS A 279 -5.63 -39.84 5.84
C HIS A 279 -6.06 -41.23 6.31
N PRO A 280 -5.21 -42.00 7.05
CA PRO A 280 -5.58 -43.37 7.45
C PRO A 280 -6.79 -43.42 8.38
N SER A 281 -7.02 -42.36 9.16
CA SER A 281 -8.07 -42.31 10.19
C SER A 281 -9.30 -41.55 9.70
N PHE A 282 -9.09 -40.36 9.12
CA PHE A 282 -10.17 -39.45 8.74
C PHE A 282 -10.89 -39.86 7.45
N ASP A 283 -10.15 -40.29 6.43
CA ASP A 283 -10.73 -40.52 5.10
C ASP A 283 -11.70 -41.72 5.06
N PRO A 284 -11.44 -42.86 5.73
CA PRO A 284 -12.41 -43.95 5.80
C PRO A 284 -13.72 -43.52 6.48
N LEU A 285 -13.63 -42.69 7.52
CA LEU A 285 -14.78 -42.20 8.26
C LEU A 285 -15.63 -41.27 7.39
N ILE A 286 -15.02 -40.32 6.68
CA ILE A 286 -15.73 -39.45 5.73
C ILE A 286 -16.37 -40.26 4.59
N LYS A 287 -15.66 -41.29 4.07
CA LYS A 287 -16.22 -42.19 3.04
C LYS A 287 -17.42 -42.98 3.56
N GLN A 288 -17.35 -43.47 4.80
CA GLN A 288 -18.45 -44.17 5.46
C GLN A 288 -19.67 -43.25 5.62
N MET A 289 -19.49 -42.06 6.21
CA MET A 289 -20.56 -41.07 6.39
C MET A 289 -21.19 -40.66 5.05
N ARG A 290 -20.40 -40.58 3.97
CA ARG A 290 -20.91 -40.37 2.61
C ARG A 290 -21.79 -41.53 2.16
N SER A 291 -21.35 -42.77 2.34
CA SER A 291 -22.13 -43.96 1.93
C SER A 291 -23.43 -44.11 2.72
N GLU A 292 -23.43 -43.67 3.98
CA GLU A 292 -24.61 -43.64 4.85
C GLU A 292 -25.53 -42.43 4.59
N GLY A 293 -25.15 -41.54 3.67
CA GLY A 293 -25.94 -40.37 3.29
C GLY A 293 -25.94 -39.23 4.32
N GLN A 294 -25.07 -39.29 5.32
CA GLN A 294 -24.93 -38.26 6.36
C GLN A 294 -24.24 -36.99 5.83
N LEU A 295 -23.37 -37.14 4.84
CA LEU A 295 -22.69 -36.03 4.19
C LEU A 295 -22.65 -36.17 2.68
N ARG A 296 -22.65 -35.03 1.98
CA ARG A 296 -22.43 -34.98 0.53
C ARG A 296 -21.07 -34.34 0.26
N LEU A 297 -20.21 -35.07 -0.44
CA LEU A 297 -18.95 -34.55 -0.95
C LEU A 297 -19.16 -33.99 -2.36
N ILE A 298 -18.79 -32.74 -2.57
CA ILE A 298 -18.77 -32.09 -3.88
C ILE A 298 -17.32 -31.87 -4.29
N ALA A 299 -16.99 -32.42 -5.44
CA ALA A 299 -15.71 -32.25 -6.10
C ALA A 299 -15.68 -30.92 -6.86
N ILE A 300 -14.68 -30.07 -6.60
CA ILE A 300 -14.40 -28.88 -7.41
C ILE A 300 -13.04 -29.09 -8.09
N SER A 301 -13.02 -28.97 -9.42
CA SER A 301 -11.82 -29.15 -10.26
C SER A 301 -10.99 -27.86 -10.41
N ASP A 302 -11.49 -26.73 -9.94
CA ASP A 302 -10.75 -25.47 -9.95
C ASP A 302 -9.90 -25.34 -8.68
N ASN A 303 -8.60 -25.59 -8.83
CA ASN A 303 -7.61 -25.53 -7.75
C ASN A 303 -6.66 -24.34 -7.90
N ARG A 304 -6.99 -23.34 -8.73
CA ARG A 304 -6.08 -22.23 -9.02
C ARG A 304 -5.63 -21.46 -7.78
N ASP A 305 -6.47 -21.43 -6.76
CA ASP A 305 -6.22 -20.73 -5.50
C ASP A 305 -5.85 -21.68 -4.35
N ALA A 306 -5.76 -22.98 -4.59
CA ALA A 306 -5.45 -23.98 -3.57
C ALA A 306 -3.94 -24.03 -3.29
N THR A 307 -3.58 -24.02 -2.01
CA THR A 307 -2.20 -24.26 -1.58
C THR A 307 -1.84 -25.75 -1.68
N GLN A 308 -0.54 -26.06 -1.83
CA GLN A 308 -0.07 -27.45 -1.86
C GLN A 308 -0.52 -28.25 -0.62
N LYS A 309 -0.54 -27.61 0.54
CA LYS A 309 -0.99 -28.23 1.79
C LYS A 309 -2.47 -28.60 1.75
N GLU A 310 -3.34 -27.75 1.20
CA GLU A 310 -4.77 -28.05 1.06
C GLU A 310 -5.02 -29.18 0.04
N LEU A 311 -4.18 -29.26 -0.99
CA LEU A 311 -4.18 -30.38 -1.93
C LEU A 311 -3.73 -31.67 -1.26
N ASP A 312 -2.68 -31.61 -0.43
CA ASP A 312 -2.19 -32.77 0.33
C ASP A 312 -3.24 -33.24 1.36
N ASP A 313 -3.95 -32.31 2.02
CA ASP A 313 -5.02 -32.60 2.98
C ASP A 313 -6.33 -33.11 2.34
N SER A 314 -6.42 -33.13 1.01
CA SER A 314 -7.59 -33.62 0.26
C SER A 314 -7.65 -35.16 0.17
N ILE A 315 -8.83 -35.74 -0.07
CA ILE A 315 -8.98 -37.21 -0.06
C ILE A 315 -8.28 -37.83 -1.30
N PRO A 316 -7.31 -38.76 -1.12
CA PRO A 316 -6.57 -39.40 -2.22
C PRO A 316 -7.48 -40.25 -3.12
N GLY A 317 -7.22 -40.23 -4.43
CA GLY A 317 -7.93 -41.00 -5.45
C GLY A 317 -8.75 -40.18 -6.44
N MET A 318 -8.81 -38.86 -6.27
CA MET A 318 -9.36 -37.91 -7.25
C MET A 318 -8.38 -36.75 -7.42
N ASN A 319 -7.26 -37.04 -8.09
CA ASN A 319 -6.17 -36.08 -8.30
C ASN A 319 -6.75 -34.75 -8.82
N GLU A 320 -6.41 -33.64 -8.16
CA GLU A 320 -6.87 -32.29 -8.49
C GLU A 320 -8.33 -31.97 -8.09
N THR A 321 -8.82 -32.49 -6.96
CA THR A 321 -10.16 -32.16 -6.48
C THR A 321 -10.17 -31.72 -5.02
N ILE A 322 -10.52 -30.46 -4.78
CA ILE A 322 -10.91 -30.02 -3.42
C ILE A 322 -12.33 -30.52 -3.16
N PHE A 323 -12.51 -31.22 -2.04
CA PHE A 323 -13.83 -31.65 -1.61
C PHE A 323 -14.45 -30.62 -0.67
N TYR A 324 -15.69 -30.28 -0.96
CA TYR A 324 -16.55 -29.52 -0.08
C TYR A 324 -17.59 -30.45 0.54
N ILE A 325 -17.86 -30.26 1.81
CA ILE A 325 -18.91 -30.95 2.54
C ILE A 325 -20.16 -30.08 2.54
N VAL A 326 -21.27 -30.67 2.11
CA VAL A 326 -22.63 -30.12 2.28
C VAL A 326 -23.35 -30.98 3.30
N THR A 327 -23.80 -30.36 4.39
CA THR A 327 -24.75 -30.93 5.33
C THR A 327 -26.16 -30.78 4.75
N ARG A 328 -26.94 -31.86 4.78
CA ARG A 328 -28.35 -31.82 4.41
C ARG A 328 -29.21 -31.25 5.52
#